data_AF-A0A1Q3FPT8-F1
#
_entry.id   AF-A0A1Q3FPT8-F1
#
_cell.length_a   1.000
_cell.length_b   1.000
_cell.length_c   1.000
_cell.angle_alpha   90.00
_cell.angle_beta   90.00
_cell.angle_gamma   90.00
#
_symmetry.space_group_name_H-M   'P 1'
#
loop_
_entity.id
_entity.type
_entity.pdbx_description
1 polymer ?
#
loop_
_entity_poly.entity_id
_entity_poly.type
_entity_poly.pdbx_seq_one_letter_code
_entity_poly.pdbx_strand_id
1 'polypeptide(L)'
;KKKKKKKKKKKKKITELSLIACSKLHLLQTKHGEVPRVLHKQTFCLNPQRMIHPKASEVTGLYNDLLENESKFDQNTAQLIVLFLERLQSPTCLVAHNGNRFDFVILKKELEALNAPLPDATYCIDSLPLFQTLDQISAQQEKIAQENEKNELADLELTAITAMEELEGKETTLSQMQKLNETTPRREKVSENYKRALRSYLDVTPTQEVKETPKQSPSRSKRQLFPEAHEGHSRADILDTAAQTSATMKPARKRFRLCDIYERSFGTPPKCAHYAEGD
;
A
#
# COMPACT_ATOMS: atom_id res chain seq x y z
N LYS A 1 -1.44 37.54 -42.90
CA LYS A 1 -1.82 37.57 -41.45
C LYS A 1 -2.38 36.20 -41.02
N LYS A 2 -1.55 35.28 -40.47
CA LYS A 2 -2.03 34.01 -39.91
C LYS A 2 -2.69 34.27 -38.54
N LYS A 3 -4.03 34.25 -38.48
CA LYS A 3 -4.78 34.27 -37.20
C LYS A 3 -4.48 32.96 -36.46
N LYS A 4 -3.62 32.99 -35.44
CA LYS A 4 -3.53 31.92 -34.43
C LYS A 4 -4.90 31.79 -33.76
N LYS A 5 -5.69 30.76 -34.14
CA LYS A 5 -6.85 30.32 -33.37
C LYS A 5 -6.34 29.89 -31.99
N LYS A 6 -6.40 30.79 -30.99
CA LYS A 6 -6.27 30.40 -29.59
C LYS A 6 -7.36 29.35 -29.32
N LYS A 7 -6.98 28.07 -29.18
CA LYS A 7 -7.89 27.03 -28.67
C LYS A 7 -8.43 27.54 -27.33
N LYS A 8 -9.70 27.91 -27.29
CA LYS A 8 -10.41 28.32 -26.08
C LYS A 8 -10.33 27.11 -25.13
N LYS A 9 -9.60 27.20 -24.01
CA LYS A 9 -9.55 26.09 -23.03
C LYS A 9 -10.98 25.79 -22.60
N LYS A 10 -11.45 24.55 -22.83
CA LYS A 10 -12.77 24.12 -22.40
C LYS A 10 -12.83 24.20 -20.88
N LYS A 11 -13.71 25.04 -20.33
CA LYS A 11 -13.95 25.15 -18.88
C LYS A 11 -14.49 23.80 -18.37
N LYS A 12 -13.96 23.28 -17.26
CA LYS A 12 -14.51 22.09 -16.60
C LYS A 12 -15.85 22.45 -15.91
N LYS A 13 -16.74 21.48 -15.77
CA LYS A 13 -18.04 21.58 -15.11
C LYS A 13 -18.19 20.40 -14.15
N ILE A 14 -18.89 20.62 -13.04
CA ILE A 14 -19.12 19.65 -11.98
C ILE A 14 -20.22 18.69 -12.43
N THR A 15 -20.00 17.38 -12.27
CA THR A 15 -21.00 16.32 -12.50
C THR A 15 -21.46 15.67 -11.20
N GLU A 16 -20.62 15.74 -10.17
CA GLU A 16 -20.89 15.21 -8.84
C GLU A 16 -20.12 16.05 -7.83
N LEU A 17 -20.67 16.25 -6.63
CA LEU A 17 -20.03 16.94 -5.52
C LEU A 17 -20.45 16.27 -4.21
N SER A 18 -19.49 15.98 -3.34
CA SER A 18 -19.76 15.51 -1.98
C SER A 18 -19.03 16.35 -0.94
N LEU A 19 -19.71 16.65 0.16
CA LEU A 19 -19.17 17.28 1.36
C LEU A 19 -19.40 16.34 2.53
N ILE A 20 -18.30 15.85 3.12
CA ILE A 20 -18.31 14.99 4.30
C ILE A 20 -17.62 15.77 5.43
N ALA A 21 -18.39 16.13 6.44
CA ALA A 21 -17.90 16.90 7.58
C ALA A 21 -17.87 16.07 8.86
N CYS A 22 -16.78 16.21 9.62
CA CYS A 22 -16.60 15.66 10.95
C CYS A 22 -15.95 16.71 11.86
N SER A 23 -16.18 16.63 13.17
CA SER A 23 -15.47 17.49 14.11
C SER A 23 -14.02 17.02 14.27
N LYS A 24 -13.10 17.95 14.53
CA LYS A 24 -11.70 17.62 14.84
C LYS A 24 -11.58 16.58 15.96
N LEU A 25 -12.42 16.71 16.98
CA LEU A 25 -12.43 15.80 18.13
C LEU A 25 -12.81 14.38 17.71
N HIS A 26 -13.87 14.21 16.90
CA HIS A 26 -14.26 12.89 16.42
C HIS A 26 -13.23 12.30 15.46
N LEU A 27 -12.60 13.12 14.62
CA LEU A 27 -11.53 12.66 13.73
C LEU A 27 -10.34 12.09 14.52
N LEU A 28 -9.91 12.79 15.59
CA LEU A 28 -8.79 12.36 16.44
C LEU A 28 -9.11 11.14 17.31
N GLN A 29 -10.37 10.97 17.72
CA GLN A 29 -10.81 9.82 18.53
C GLN A 29 -11.08 8.56 17.71
N THR A 30 -11.18 8.70 16.39
CA THR A 30 -11.45 7.56 15.50
C THR A 30 -10.21 6.68 15.40
N LYS A 31 -10.41 5.37 15.52
CA LYS A 31 -9.32 4.40 15.42
C LYS A 31 -8.78 4.36 13.99
N HIS A 32 -7.51 3.99 13.87
CA HIS A 32 -6.89 3.80 12.56
C HIS A 32 -7.68 2.79 11.72
N GLY A 33 -8.03 3.16 10.48
CA GLY A 33 -8.83 2.34 9.57
C GLY A 33 -10.34 2.42 9.76
N GLU A 34 -10.82 3.12 10.79
CA GLU A 34 -12.24 3.38 10.98
C GLU A 34 -12.64 4.76 10.47
N VAL A 35 -13.93 4.93 10.22
CA VAL A 35 -14.54 6.21 9.83
C VAL A 35 -15.26 6.79 11.07
N PRO A 36 -15.16 8.10 11.36
CA PRO A 36 -15.86 8.69 12.49
C PRO A 36 -17.37 8.39 12.44
N ARG A 37 -17.97 8.03 13.58
CA ARG A 37 -19.41 7.68 13.62
C ARG A 37 -20.34 8.86 13.34
N VAL A 38 -19.94 10.05 13.80
CA VAL A 38 -20.72 11.28 13.67
C VAL A 38 -20.20 12.06 12.47
N LEU A 39 -20.94 11.97 11.35
CA LEU A 39 -20.67 12.65 10.10
C LEU A 39 -21.90 13.43 9.65
N HIS A 40 -21.66 14.58 9.01
CA HIS A 40 -22.64 15.25 8.18
C HIS A 40 -22.24 15.05 6.73
N LYS A 41 -23.18 14.59 5.89
CA LYS A 41 -22.93 14.30 4.48
C LYS A 41 -23.92 15.05 3.61
N GLN A 42 -23.42 15.62 2.52
CA GLN A 42 -24.22 16.23 1.48
C GLN A 42 -23.61 15.88 0.13
N THR A 43 -24.35 15.16 -0.71
CA THR A 43 -23.90 14.70 -2.02
C THR A 43 -24.91 15.11 -3.08
N PHE A 44 -24.40 15.58 -4.23
CA PHE A 44 -25.21 15.97 -5.39
C PHE A 44 -24.68 15.29 -6.65
N CYS A 45 -25.60 14.78 -7.46
CA CYS A 45 -25.36 14.53 -8.89
C CYS A 45 -25.87 15.75 -9.66
N LEU A 46 -25.09 16.23 -10.62
CA LEU A 46 -25.36 17.51 -11.28
C LEU A 46 -25.24 17.38 -12.80
N ASN A 47 -26.21 17.94 -13.52
CA ASN A 47 -26.11 18.04 -14.97
C ASN A 47 -25.04 19.08 -15.35
N PRO A 48 -23.94 18.70 -16.03
CA PRO A 48 -22.87 19.63 -16.37
C PRO A 48 -23.25 20.61 -17.50
N GLN A 49 -24.42 20.43 -18.13
CA GLN A 49 -24.91 21.19 -19.29
C GLN A 49 -23.96 21.15 -20.50
N ARG A 50 -23.25 20.03 -20.66
CA ARG A 50 -22.33 19.76 -21.76
C ARG A 50 -21.97 18.29 -21.81
N MET A 51 -21.41 17.86 -22.93
CA MET A 51 -20.85 16.52 -23.05
C MET A 51 -19.73 16.29 -22.03
N ILE A 52 -19.87 15.21 -21.27
CA ILE A 52 -18.85 14.63 -20.41
C ILE A 52 -17.80 13.97 -21.32
N HIS A 53 -16.54 14.11 -20.95
CA HIS A 53 -15.46 13.52 -21.73
C HIS A 53 -15.49 11.99 -21.55
N PRO A 54 -15.30 11.17 -22.61
CA PRO A 54 -15.38 9.70 -22.49
C PRO A 54 -14.51 9.12 -21.37
N LYS A 55 -13.26 9.61 -21.23
CA LYS A 55 -12.37 9.18 -20.15
C LYS A 55 -12.86 9.56 -18.74
N ALA A 56 -13.59 10.66 -18.60
CA ALA A 56 -14.19 11.03 -17.32
C ALA A 56 -15.37 10.12 -16.99
N SER A 57 -16.21 9.79 -17.98
CA SER A 57 -17.30 8.82 -17.81
C SER A 57 -16.79 7.42 -17.47
N GLU A 58 -15.72 6.96 -18.13
CA GLU A 58 -15.08 5.68 -17.81
C GLU A 58 -14.59 5.61 -16.35
N VAL A 59 -14.03 6.70 -15.84
CA VAL A 59 -13.45 6.75 -14.49
C VAL A 59 -14.52 6.93 -13.41
N THR A 60 -15.51 7.80 -13.64
CA THR A 60 -16.53 8.17 -12.63
C THR A 60 -17.81 7.33 -12.72
N GLY A 61 -18.03 6.63 -13.83
CA GLY A 61 -19.31 5.97 -14.12
C GLY A 61 -20.45 6.93 -14.45
N LEU A 62 -20.19 8.23 -14.58
CA LEU A 62 -21.21 9.24 -14.88
C LEU A 62 -21.29 9.54 -16.37
N TYR A 63 -22.50 9.42 -16.90
CA TYR A 63 -22.82 9.64 -18.31
C TYR A 63 -23.86 10.77 -18.47
N ASN A 64 -23.95 11.33 -19.67
CA ASN A 64 -24.80 12.49 -19.92
C ASN A 64 -26.30 12.18 -19.83
N ASP A 65 -26.70 10.99 -20.28
CA ASP A 65 -28.04 10.43 -20.17
C ASP A 65 -28.41 10.17 -18.70
N LEU A 66 -27.48 9.64 -17.90
CA LEU A 66 -27.71 9.42 -16.46
C LEU A 66 -27.99 10.73 -15.70
N LEU A 67 -27.36 11.83 -16.11
CA LEU A 67 -27.47 13.13 -15.46
C LEU A 67 -28.42 14.09 -16.20
N GLU A 68 -29.18 13.64 -17.19
CA GLU A 68 -29.94 14.55 -18.05
C GLU A 68 -31.05 15.29 -17.30
N ASN A 69 -31.70 14.58 -16.36
CA ASN A 69 -32.82 15.08 -15.55
C ASN A 69 -32.36 15.70 -14.22
N GLU A 70 -31.07 15.60 -13.90
CA GLU A 70 -30.51 16.22 -12.70
C GLU A 70 -30.40 17.73 -12.84
N SER A 71 -30.48 18.41 -11.71
CA SER A 71 -30.29 19.86 -11.68
C SER A 71 -28.85 20.21 -12.03
N LYS A 72 -28.66 21.35 -12.71
CA LYS A 72 -27.32 21.93 -12.90
C LYS A 72 -26.83 22.52 -11.58
N PHE A 73 -25.54 22.83 -11.49
CA PHE A 73 -25.04 23.69 -10.43
C PHE A 73 -25.69 25.08 -10.53
N ASP A 74 -26.60 25.38 -9.60
CA ASP A 74 -27.45 26.57 -9.60
C ASP A 74 -27.47 27.27 -8.22
N GLN A 75 -28.30 28.30 -8.07
CA GLN A 75 -28.42 29.07 -6.83
C GLN A 75 -28.82 28.18 -5.65
N ASN A 76 -29.73 27.22 -5.85
CA ASN A 76 -30.20 26.32 -4.80
C ASN A 76 -29.05 25.43 -4.33
N THR A 77 -28.29 24.86 -5.26
CA THR A 77 -27.10 24.04 -4.95
C THR A 77 -26.07 24.85 -4.15
N ALA A 78 -25.78 26.08 -4.60
CA ALA A 78 -24.85 26.97 -3.91
C ALA A 78 -25.34 27.33 -2.49
N GLN A 79 -26.62 27.67 -2.35
CA GLN A 79 -27.21 27.98 -1.04
C GLN A 79 -27.21 26.77 -0.10
N LEU A 80 -27.47 25.58 -0.63
CA LEU A 80 -27.40 24.34 0.15
C LEU A 80 -25.99 24.07 0.67
N ILE A 81 -24.94 24.37 -0.10
CA ILE A 81 -23.54 24.27 0.35
C ILE A 81 -23.26 25.29 1.45
N VAL A 82 -23.68 26.55 1.27
CA VAL A 82 -23.48 27.61 2.27
C VAL A 82 -24.16 27.26 3.59
N LEU A 83 -25.45 26.91 3.55
CA LEU A 83 -26.22 26.52 4.73
C LEU A 83 -25.67 25.25 5.39
N PHE A 84 -25.15 24.31 4.61
CA PHE A 84 -24.48 23.13 5.16
C PHE A 84 -23.26 23.54 5.99
N LEU A 85 -22.42 24.44 5.49
CA LEU A 85 -21.24 24.93 6.21
C LEU A 85 -21.61 25.78 7.44
N GLU A 86 -22.62 26.63 7.34
CA GLU A 86 -23.12 27.45 8.47
C GLU A 86 -23.68 26.60 9.62
N ARG A 87 -24.21 25.41 9.30
CA ARG A 87 -24.70 24.46 10.32
C ARG A 87 -23.56 23.76 11.08
N LEU A 88 -22.35 23.74 10.54
CA LEU A 88 -21.21 23.08 11.19
C LEU A 88 -20.60 23.96 12.28
N GLN A 89 -19.82 23.34 13.17
CA GLN A 89 -19.04 24.07 14.17
C GLN A 89 -17.95 24.89 13.47
N SER A 90 -17.98 26.21 13.68
CA SER A 90 -16.96 27.14 13.18
C SER A 90 -15.68 27.09 14.02
N PRO A 91 -14.49 27.28 13.42
CA PRO A 91 -14.23 27.45 11.99
C PRO A 91 -14.29 26.12 11.21
N THR A 92 -14.64 26.21 9.93
CA THR A 92 -14.64 25.05 9.01
C THR A 92 -13.41 25.07 8.10
N CYS A 93 -12.94 23.90 7.67
CA CYS A 93 -11.82 23.78 6.74
C CYS A 93 -12.14 22.73 5.67
N LEU A 94 -12.23 23.17 4.42
CA LEU A 94 -12.41 22.30 3.27
C LEU A 94 -11.09 21.59 2.96
N VAL A 95 -11.13 20.27 2.89
CA VAL A 95 -9.97 19.44 2.54
C VAL A 95 -10.26 18.80 1.18
N ALA A 96 -9.37 18.99 0.21
CA ALA A 96 -9.47 18.31 -1.09
C ALA A 96 -8.09 17.91 -1.60
N HIS A 97 -8.02 16.77 -2.27
CA HIS A 97 -6.75 16.24 -2.78
C HIS A 97 -6.38 16.88 -4.11
N ASN A 98 -5.26 17.61 -4.16
CA ASN A 98 -4.89 18.47 -5.28
C ASN A 98 -5.93 19.59 -5.55
N GLY A 99 -6.68 19.97 -4.49
CA GLY A 99 -7.76 20.95 -4.54
C GLY A 99 -7.32 22.33 -5.06
N ASN A 100 -6.10 22.76 -4.74
CA ASN A 100 -5.56 24.06 -5.20
C ASN A 100 -5.46 24.16 -6.72
N ARG A 101 -5.39 23.02 -7.42
CA ARG A 101 -5.29 22.95 -8.89
C ARG A 101 -6.54 22.38 -9.54
N PHE A 102 -7.51 21.93 -8.75
CA PHE A 102 -8.71 21.25 -9.23
C PHE A 102 -9.98 21.72 -8.50
N ASP A 103 -10.35 21.09 -7.39
CA ASP A 103 -11.66 21.23 -6.75
C ASP A 103 -11.96 22.67 -6.34
N PHE A 104 -11.05 23.32 -5.60
CA PHE A 104 -11.26 24.68 -5.11
C PHE A 104 -11.39 25.68 -6.26
N VAL A 105 -10.63 25.50 -7.34
CA VAL A 105 -10.67 26.39 -8.52
C VAL A 105 -12.02 26.27 -9.24
N ILE A 106 -12.55 25.05 -9.35
CA ILE A 106 -13.82 24.80 -10.03
C ILE A 106 -14.97 25.29 -9.15
N LEU A 107 -15.00 24.91 -7.87
CA LEU A 107 -16.05 25.28 -6.92
C LEU A 107 -16.13 26.80 -6.73
N LYS A 108 -14.99 27.46 -6.47
CA LYS A 108 -14.92 28.93 -6.33
C LYS A 108 -15.52 29.63 -7.53
N LYS A 109 -15.20 29.17 -8.75
CA LYS A 109 -15.71 29.77 -9.97
C LYS A 109 -17.22 29.58 -10.17
N GLU A 110 -17.79 28.44 -9.77
CA GLU A 110 -19.26 28.24 -9.86
C GLU A 110 -19.99 29.08 -8.79
N LEU A 111 -19.44 29.19 -7.58
CA LEU A 111 -19.99 30.02 -6.50
C LEU A 111 -19.90 31.53 -6.82
N GLU A 112 -18.77 32.01 -7.33
CA GLU A 112 -18.59 33.40 -7.77
C GLU A 112 -19.56 33.77 -8.89
N ALA A 113 -19.83 32.84 -9.83
CA ALA A 113 -20.77 33.08 -10.91
C ALA A 113 -22.23 33.26 -10.43
N LEU A 114 -22.53 32.78 -9.22
CA LEU A 114 -23.84 32.82 -8.57
C LEU A 114 -23.90 33.84 -7.41
N ASN A 115 -22.84 34.62 -7.19
CA ASN A 115 -22.71 35.54 -6.05
C ASN A 115 -23.03 34.88 -4.70
N ALA A 116 -22.60 33.62 -4.52
CA ALA A 116 -22.82 32.83 -3.31
C ALA A 116 -21.48 32.59 -2.59
N PRO A 117 -20.94 33.59 -1.86
CA PRO A 117 -19.70 33.41 -1.13
C PRO A 117 -19.86 32.36 -0.01
N LEU A 118 -18.77 31.65 0.28
CA LEU A 118 -18.71 30.77 1.45
C LEU A 118 -18.64 31.62 2.74
N PRO A 119 -19.04 31.08 3.91
CA PRO A 119 -18.91 31.78 5.18
C PRO A 119 -17.46 32.22 5.47
N ASP A 120 -17.26 33.41 6.04
CA ASP A 120 -15.92 34.01 6.26
C ASP A 120 -14.95 33.12 7.04
N ALA A 121 -15.46 32.31 7.98
CA ALA A 121 -14.70 31.37 8.78
C ALA A 121 -14.46 30.00 8.09
N THR A 122 -14.52 29.96 6.75
CA THR A 122 -14.26 28.77 5.94
C THR A 122 -12.86 28.83 5.34
N TYR A 123 -11.99 27.93 5.79
CA TYR A 123 -10.64 27.77 5.28
C TYR A 123 -10.58 26.64 4.24
N CYS A 124 -9.47 26.54 3.51
CA CYS A 124 -9.22 25.40 2.62
C CYS A 124 -7.77 24.92 2.73
N ILE A 125 -7.58 23.61 2.59
CA ILE A 125 -6.27 22.97 2.61
C ILE A 125 -6.19 21.87 1.55
N ASP A 126 -5.05 21.80 0.88
CA ASP A 126 -4.76 20.76 -0.11
C ASP A 126 -4.09 19.57 0.56
N SER A 127 -4.70 18.38 0.47
CA SER A 127 -4.16 17.18 1.11
C SER A 127 -2.98 16.55 0.35
N LEU A 128 -2.76 16.90 -0.92
CA LEU A 128 -1.65 16.36 -1.70
C LEU A 128 -0.27 16.66 -1.06
N PRO A 129 0.10 17.94 -0.79
CA PRO A 129 1.35 18.23 -0.10
C PRO A 129 1.39 17.66 1.32
N LEU A 130 0.25 17.59 2.01
CA LEU A 130 0.16 16.98 3.35
C LEU A 130 0.61 15.52 3.32
N PHE A 131 0.08 14.71 2.41
CA PHE A 131 0.49 13.30 2.28
C PHE A 131 1.94 13.15 1.86
N GLN A 132 2.49 14.06 1.05
CA GLN A 132 3.91 14.06 0.69
C GLN A 132 4.80 14.32 1.91
N THR A 133 4.43 15.26 2.77
CA THR A 133 5.16 15.56 3.99
C THR A 133 5.05 14.41 5.00
N LEU A 134 3.87 13.82 5.16
CA LEU A 134 3.68 12.67 6.06
C LEU A 134 4.55 11.48 5.64
N ASP A 135 4.60 11.16 4.34
CA ASP A 135 5.45 10.07 3.83
C ASP A 135 6.95 10.34 4.05
N GLN A 136 7.38 11.60 3.96
CA GLN A 136 8.77 12.00 4.27
C GLN A 136 9.10 11.82 5.74
N ILE A 137 8.18 12.20 6.64
CA ILE A 137 8.35 12.05 8.09
C ILE A 137 8.41 10.56 8.45
N SER A 138 7.51 9.73 7.92
CA SER A 138 7.53 8.28 8.14
C SER A 138 8.83 7.65 7.64
N ALA A 139 9.28 7.99 6.44
CA ALA A 139 10.54 7.48 5.90
C ALA A 139 11.77 7.94 6.71
N GLN A 140 11.73 9.10 7.35
CA GLN A 140 12.79 9.54 8.26
C GLN A 140 12.77 8.75 9.57
N GLN A 141 11.59 8.52 10.14
CA GLN A 141 11.42 7.73 11.36
C GLN A 141 11.90 6.27 11.16
N GLU A 142 11.57 5.67 10.02
CA GLU A 142 12.04 4.31 9.67
C GLU A 142 13.57 4.25 9.57
N LYS A 143 14.21 5.26 8.98
CA LYS A 143 15.68 5.32 8.89
C LYS A 143 16.32 5.44 10.26
N ILE A 144 15.79 6.32 11.12
CA ILE A 144 16.28 6.50 12.48
C ILE A 144 16.12 5.19 13.28
N ALA A 145 14.98 4.51 13.15
CA ALA A 145 14.77 3.22 13.81
C ALA A 145 15.78 2.16 13.32
N GLN A 146 16.00 2.04 12.01
CA GLN A 146 16.98 1.11 11.45
C GLN A 146 18.42 1.44 11.85
N GLU A 147 18.78 2.72 11.96
CA GLU A 147 20.08 3.16 12.43
C GLU A 147 20.27 2.81 13.92
N ASN A 148 19.24 3.02 14.75
CA ASN A 148 19.26 2.64 16.16
C ASN A 148 19.40 1.12 16.33
N GLU A 149 18.61 0.31 15.60
CA GLU A 149 18.70 -1.16 15.65
C GLU A 149 20.10 -1.66 15.25
N LYS A 150 20.71 -1.03 14.23
CA LYS A 150 22.08 -1.37 13.81
C LYS A 150 23.12 -1.00 14.86
N ASN A 151 22.96 0.14 15.52
CA ASN A 151 23.87 0.57 16.58
C ASN A 151 23.75 -0.37 17.79
N GLU A 152 22.53 -0.72 18.21
CA GLU A 152 22.29 -1.69 19.29
C GLU A 152 22.91 -3.06 18.98
N LEU A 153 22.79 -3.52 17.73
CA LEU A 153 23.42 -4.78 17.29
C LEU A 153 24.95 -4.70 17.35
N ALA A 154 25.55 -3.59 16.90
CA ALA A 154 26.99 -3.38 16.95
C ALA A 154 27.52 -3.33 18.39
N ASP A 155 26.80 -2.68 19.30
CA ASP A 155 27.16 -2.62 20.73
C ASP A 155 27.12 -4.01 21.39
N LEU A 156 26.12 -4.84 21.04
CA LEU A 156 26.02 -6.23 21.49
C LEU A 156 27.17 -7.10 20.95
N GLU A 157 27.53 -6.94 19.66
CA GLU A 157 28.67 -7.63 19.06
C GLU A 157 29.98 -7.27 19.76
N LEU A 158 30.21 -5.99 20.04
CA LEU A 158 31.40 -5.52 20.75
C LEU A 158 31.47 -6.06 22.18
N THR A 159 30.33 -6.10 22.87
CA THR A 159 30.22 -6.67 24.23
C THR A 159 30.55 -8.17 24.22
N ALA A 160 30.06 -8.92 23.23
CA ALA A 160 30.34 -10.34 23.11
C ALA A 160 31.84 -10.61 22.82
N ILE A 161 32.46 -9.82 21.94
CA ILE A 161 33.90 -9.93 21.66
C ILE A 161 34.74 -9.67 22.91
N THR A 162 34.44 -8.59 23.64
CA THR A 162 35.17 -8.24 24.87
C THR A 162 35.06 -9.35 25.92
N ALA A 163 33.86 -9.92 26.10
CA ALA A 163 33.66 -11.04 27.02
C ALA A 163 34.43 -12.30 26.61
N MET A 164 34.57 -12.59 25.30
CA MET A 164 35.38 -13.70 24.81
C MET A 164 36.87 -13.47 25.08
N GLU A 165 37.40 -12.27 24.82
CA GLU A 165 38.80 -11.93 25.11
C GLU A 165 39.13 -12.02 26.60
N GLU A 166 38.23 -11.58 27.49
CA GLU A 166 38.39 -11.73 28.94
C GLU A 166 38.43 -13.19 29.41
N LEU A 167 37.73 -14.09 28.70
CA LEU A 167 37.76 -15.53 28.99
C LEU A 167 39.04 -16.20 28.47
N GLU A 168 39.56 -15.75 27.33
CA GLU A 168 40.83 -16.23 26.75
C GLU A 168 42.06 -15.71 27.51
N GLY A 169 42.04 -14.46 27.98
CA GLY A 169 43.13 -13.84 28.74
C GLY A 169 43.33 -14.39 30.17
N LYS A 170 42.41 -15.22 30.67
CA LYS A 170 42.57 -15.97 31.91
C LYS A 170 43.37 -17.25 31.61
N GLU A 171 44.71 -17.17 31.66
CA GLU A 171 45.67 -18.29 31.48
C GLU A 171 45.35 -19.57 32.28
N THR A 172 44.48 -19.49 33.27
CA THR A 172 44.06 -20.60 34.12
C THR A 172 43.15 -21.62 33.44
N THR A 173 42.50 -21.36 32.31
CA THR A 173 41.44 -22.24 31.80
C THR A 173 41.92 -23.47 31.03
N LEU A 174 42.90 -23.36 30.13
CA LEU A 174 43.37 -24.52 29.34
C LEU A 174 44.10 -25.56 30.21
N SER A 175 44.99 -25.11 31.10
CA SER A 175 45.79 -26.01 31.96
C SER A 175 44.97 -26.60 33.11
N GLN A 176 43.96 -25.89 33.64
CA GLN A 176 43.05 -26.44 34.67
C GLN A 176 41.96 -27.34 34.05
N MET A 177 41.45 -27.05 32.84
CA MET A 177 40.52 -27.94 32.14
C MET A 177 41.18 -29.26 31.70
N GLN A 178 42.45 -29.23 31.29
CA GLN A 178 43.22 -30.45 31.01
C GLN A 178 43.37 -31.33 32.27
N LYS A 179 43.64 -30.73 33.43
CA LYS A 179 43.74 -31.46 34.71
C LYS A 179 42.40 -32.09 35.16
N LEU A 180 41.26 -31.50 34.83
CA LEU A 180 39.93 -32.07 35.14
C LEU A 180 39.51 -33.18 34.17
N ASN A 181 39.98 -33.15 32.92
CA ASN A 181 39.67 -34.15 31.91
C ASN A 181 40.42 -35.48 32.14
N GLU A 182 41.55 -35.46 32.84
CA GLU A 182 42.30 -36.66 33.26
C GLU A 182 41.64 -37.42 34.43
N THR A 183 40.68 -36.81 35.14
CA THR A 183 39.93 -37.43 36.26
C THR A 183 38.52 -37.87 35.89
N THR A 184 38.21 -38.04 34.61
CA THR A 184 36.92 -38.57 34.17
C THR A 184 37.03 -40.09 33.93
N PRO A 185 36.26 -40.95 34.62
CA PRO A 185 36.23 -42.37 34.29
C PRO A 185 35.74 -42.52 32.85
N ARG A 186 36.42 -43.33 32.04
CA ARG A 186 35.98 -43.64 30.67
C ARG A 186 34.58 -44.24 30.73
N ARG A 187 33.58 -43.43 30.42
CA ARG A 187 32.20 -43.88 30.26
C ARG A 187 32.14 -44.71 28.98
N GLU A 188 31.69 -45.95 29.10
CA GLU A 188 31.43 -46.80 27.94
C GLU A 188 30.53 -46.06 26.95
N LYS A 189 30.84 -46.27 25.66
CA LYS A 189 30.24 -45.57 24.51
C LYS A 189 28.72 -45.65 24.56
N VAL A 190 28.09 -44.65 25.16
CA VAL A 190 26.66 -44.41 24.97
C VAL A 190 26.49 -43.96 23.52
N SER A 191 25.81 -44.86 22.83
CA SER A 191 25.98 -45.22 21.43
C SER A 191 25.75 -44.09 20.42
N GLU A 192 26.39 -44.25 19.26
CA GLU A 192 26.05 -43.65 17.95
C GLU A 192 24.54 -43.49 17.69
N ASN A 193 23.69 -44.29 18.34
CA ASN A 193 22.24 -44.19 18.25
C ASN A 193 21.71 -42.82 18.73
N TYR A 194 22.34 -42.17 19.71
CA TYR A 194 21.91 -40.85 20.18
C TYR A 194 22.21 -39.75 19.15
N LYS A 195 23.40 -39.78 18.53
CA LYS A 195 23.79 -38.86 17.46
C LYS A 195 22.95 -39.07 16.19
N ARG A 196 22.56 -40.32 15.90
CA ARG A 196 21.66 -40.67 14.79
C ARG A 196 20.22 -40.22 15.08
N ALA A 197 19.75 -40.36 16.32
CA ALA A 197 18.41 -39.89 16.75
C ALA A 197 18.29 -38.36 16.71
N LEU A 198 19.34 -37.63 17.08
CA LEU A 198 19.35 -36.16 17.00
C LEU A 198 19.30 -35.66 15.54
N ARG A 199 20.02 -36.32 14.64
CA ARG A 199 19.97 -36.02 13.20
C ARG A 199 18.59 -36.32 12.60
N SER A 200 17.95 -37.43 12.98
CA SER A 200 16.59 -37.72 12.52
C SER A 200 15.53 -36.77 13.06
N TYR A 201 15.77 -36.11 14.20
CA TYR A 201 14.83 -35.14 14.78
C TYR A 201 14.90 -33.77 14.11
N LEU A 202 16.04 -33.42 13.52
CA LEU A 202 16.28 -32.16 12.83
C LEU A 202 15.83 -32.17 11.36
N ASP A 203 15.61 -33.36 10.77
CA ASP A 203 15.31 -33.54 9.33
C ASP A 203 13.83 -33.83 8.99
N VAL A 204 12.86 -33.62 9.90
CA VAL A 204 11.44 -33.86 9.59
C VAL A 204 10.66 -32.57 9.39
N THR A 205 10.49 -32.19 8.12
CA THR A 205 9.35 -31.38 7.65
C THR A 205 8.04 -32.20 7.68
N PRO A 206 6.86 -31.61 7.94
CA PRO A 206 5.66 -32.37 8.25
C PRO A 206 4.83 -32.72 7.02
N THR A 207 4.56 -34.00 6.79
CA THR A 207 3.31 -34.43 6.11
C THR A 207 2.93 -35.87 6.47
N GLN A 208 1.67 -36.02 6.92
CA GLN A 208 0.63 -37.02 6.58
C GLN A 208 1.10 -38.36 5.94
N GLU A 209 0.57 -39.56 6.19
CA GLU A 209 -0.68 -40.07 6.77
C GLU A 209 -0.62 -41.63 6.77
N VAL A 210 -1.48 -42.30 7.56
CA VAL A 210 -2.19 -43.60 7.35
C VAL A 210 -1.43 -44.89 6.96
N LYS A 211 -1.77 -46.00 7.66
CA LYS A 211 -1.27 -47.38 7.45
C LYS A 211 -2.13 -48.21 6.47
N GLU A 212 -1.46 -49.03 5.66
CA GLU A 212 -1.97 -50.08 4.76
C GLU A 212 -2.26 -51.43 5.47
N THR A 213 -3.02 -52.39 4.92
CA THR A 213 -2.61 -53.45 3.93
C THR A 213 -3.75 -54.51 3.80
N PRO A 214 -3.66 -55.62 3.00
CA PRO A 214 -3.18 -55.83 1.61
C PRO A 214 -4.05 -56.83 0.78
N LYS A 215 -3.75 -57.03 -0.53
CA LYS A 215 -3.57 -58.37 -1.17
C LYS A 215 -3.16 -58.35 -2.67
N GLN A 216 -2.16 -59.21 -2.94
CA GLN A 216 -1.92 -60.06 -4.14
C GLN A 216 -1.22 -59.51 -5.40
N SER A 217 -0.11 -60.19 -5.71
CA SER A 217 0.80 -60.18 -6.87
C SER A 217 0.24 -60.96 -8.09
N PRO A 218 0.93 -61.17 -9.26
CA PRO A 218 2.32 -60.83 -9.62
C PRO A 218 2.59 -60.40 -11.11
N SER A 219 3.85 -60.00 -11.34
CA SER A 219 4.76 -60.48 -12.42
C SER A 219 5.12 -59.60 -13.63
N ARG A 220 6.44 -59.65 -13.88
CA ARG A 220 7.21 -59.52 -15.13
C ARG A 220 7.52 -58.12 -15.70
N SER A 221 8.70 -57.66 -15.31
CA SER A 221 9.82 -57.21 -16.15
C SER A 221 9.54 -56.92 -17.65
N LYS A 222 9.84 -55.69 -18.07
CA LYS A 222 10.81 -55.40 -19.15
C LYS A 222 11.05 -53.89 -19.27
N ARG A 223 12.33 -53.49 -19.27
CA ARG A 223 12.82 -52.20 -19.78
C ARG A 223 12.61 -52.14 -21.30
N GLN A 224 12.05 -51.04 -21.79
CA GLN A 224 12.30 -50.42 -23.10
C GLN A 224 12.24 -48.90 -22.80
N LEU A 225 13.26 -48.04 -22.97
CA LEU A 225 14.19 -47.76 -24.07
C LEU A 225 13.44 -47.46 -25.39
N PHE A 226 12.91 -46.22 -25.41
CA PHE A 226 12.22 -45.44 -26.47
C PHE A 226 10.72 -45.70 -26.70
N PRO A 227 9.96 -44.62 -26.94
CA PRO A 227 9.00 -44.61 -28.04
C PRO A 227 9.29 -43.53 -29.08
N GLU A 228 9.10 -43.93 -30.34
CA GLU A 228 9.12 -43.13 -31.56
C GLU A 228 7.98 -42.11 -31.66
N ALA A 229 8.17 -41.24 -32.65
CA ALA A 229 7.44 -40.05 -33.05
C ALA A 229 5.94 -40.23 -33.35
N HIS A 230 5.21 -39.13 -33.23
CA HIS A 230 4.43 -38.63 -34.36
C HIS A 230 4.27 -37.10 -34.35
N GLU A 231 4.22 -36.60 -35.58
CA GLU A 231 4.46 -35.28 -36.12
C GLU A 231 3.37 -34.22 -35.86
N GLY A 232 3.74 -32.94 -36.02
CA GLY A 232 2.79 -31.83 -36.24
C GLY A 232 3.38 -30.42 -36.08
N HIS A 233 4.01 -29.91 -37.16
CA HIS A 233 4.28 -28.52 -37.60
C HIS A 233 3.78 -27.31 -36.76
N SER A 234 4.41 -26.13 -36.65
CA SER A 234 5.53 -25.47 -37.33
C SER A 234 5.98 -24.22 -36.53
N ARG A 235 7.28 -23.94 -36.64
CA ARG A 235 8.10 -22.72 -36.43
C ARG A 235 7.35 -21.39 -36.67
N ALA A 236 7.70 -20.25 -36.06
CA ALA A 236 9.06 -19.72 -35.94
C ALA A 236 9.31 -18.77 -34.75
N ASP A 237 10.53 -18.92 -34.22
CA ASP A 237 11.24 -18.07 -33.27
C ASP A 237 11.56 -16.68 -33.83
N ILE A 238 11.47 -15.67 -32.96
CA ILE A 238 12.38 -14.52 -32.98
C ILE A 238 12.98 -14.43 -31.58
N LEU A 239 14.23 -14.91 -31.49
CA LEU A 239 15.09 -14.84 -30.33
C LEU A 239 15.73 -13.45 -30.31
N ASP A 240 15.36 -12.58 -29.36
CA ASP A 240 16.12 -11.37 -29.09
C ASP A 240 16.80 -11.50 -27.73
N THR A 241 18.13 -11.44 -27.76
CA THR A 241 19.01 -11.78 -26.65
C THR A 241 19.04 -10.60 -25.69
N ALA A 242 18.39 -10.77 -24.53
CA ALA A 242 18.43 -9.78 -23.46
C ALA A 242 19.84 -9.68 -22.84
N ALA A 243 20.62 -8.73 -23.33
CA ALA A 243 21.81 -8.25 -22.66
C ALA A 243 21.41 -7.63 -21.31
N GLN A 244 21.73 -8.33 -20.23
CA GLN A 244 21.60 -7.84 -18.85
C GLN A 244 22.55 -6.67 -18.65
N THR A 245 22.02 -5.45 -18.84
CA THR A 245 22.62 -4.25 -18.29
C THR A 245 22.06 -4.08 -16.88
N SER A 246 22.93 -4.19 -15.88
CA SER A 246 22.68 -3.88 -14.48
C SER A 246 22.51 -2.36 -14.32
N ALA A 247 21.40 -1.83 -14.83
CA ALA A 247 20.94 -0.50 -14.47
C ALA A 247 20.43 -0.58 -13.03
N THR A 248 21.16 0.07 -12.11
CA THR A 248 20.68 0.37 -10.76
C THR A 248 19.35 1.13 -10.88
N MET A 249 18.25 0.38 -10.77
CA MET A 249 16.90 0.89 -10.83
C MET A 249 16.74 1.89 -9.69
N LYS A 250 16.74 3.19 -10.02
CA LYS A 250 16.29 4.23 -9.09
C LYS A 250 14.91 3.81 -8.58
N PRO A 251 14.65 3.85 -7.26
CA PRO A 251 13.36 3.44 -6.74
C PRO A 251 12.26 4.25 -7.44
N ALA A 252 11.25 3.55 -7.95
CA ALA A 252 10.16 4.17 -8.68
C ALA A 252 9.56 5.28 -7.82
N ARG A 253 9.38 6.47 -8.40
CA ARG A 253 8.84 7.63 -7.66
C ARG A 253 7.47 7.26 -7.10
N LYS A 254 7.30 7.40 -5.78
CA LYS A 254 6.01 7.18 -5.11
C LYS A 254 4.94 8.07 -5.74
N ARG A 255 3.80 7.47 -6.08
CA ARG A 255 2.62 8.18 -6.58
C ARG A 255 1.72 8.55 -5.41
N PHE A 256 1.20 9.77 -5.45
CA PHE A 256 0.29 10.31 -4.45
C PHE A 256 -1.09 10.52 -5.08
N ARG A 257 -1.66 9.48 -5.71
CA ARG A 257 -3.10 9.46 -6.00
C ARG A 257 -3.80 8.89 -4.76
N LEU A 258 -5.04 9.30 -4.49
CA LEU A 258 -5.79 8.81 -3.33
C LEU A 258 -5.84 7.28 -3.27
N CYS A 259 -6.11 6.60 -4.39
CA CYS A 259 -6.10 5.13 -4.43
C CYS A 259 -4.73 4.53 -4.03
N ASP A 260 -3.63 5.11 -4.51
CA ASP A 260 -2.28 4.63 -4.17
C ASP A 260 -1.95 4.89 -2.69
N ILE A 261 -2.44 5.99 -2.12
CA ILE A 261 -2.24 6.34 -0.71
C ILE A 261 -3.07 5.39 0.17
N TYR A 262 -4.34 5.16 -0.19
CA TYR A 262 -5.24 4.25 0.51
C TYR A 262 -4.68 2.83 0.54
N GLU A 263 -4.27 2.30 -0.62
CA GLU A 263 -3.72 0.95 -0.73
C GLU A 263 -2.44 0.77 0.11
N ARG A 264 -1.55 1.77 0.13
CA ARG A 264 -0.37 1.75 1.01
C ARG A 264 -0.71 1.81 2.49
N SER A 265 -1.78 2.52 2.86
CA SER A 265 -2.15 2.72 4.26
C SER A 265 -2.91 1.53 4.83
N PHE A 266 -3.73 0.86 4.02
CA PHE A 266 -4.66 -0.18 4.46
C PHE A 266 -4.41 -1.56 3.84
N GLY A 267 -3.42 -1.70 2.95
CA GLY A 267 -3.04 -2.96 2.31
C GLY A 267 -4.08 -3.53 1.33
N THR A 268 -5.16 -2.78 1.05
CA THR A 268 -6.25 -3.21 0.16
C THR A 268 -6.68 -2.04 -0.73
N PRO A 269 -7.14 -2.31 -1.96
CA PRO A 269 -7.63 -1.25 -2.84
C PRO A 269 -8.95 -0.65 -2.30
N PRO A 270 -9.21 0.64 -2.52
CA PRO A 270 -10.47 1.27 -2.14
C PRO A 270 -11.65 0.67 -2.92
N LYS A 271 -12.78 0.44 -2.24
CA LYS A 271 -13.98 -0.18 -2.84
C LYS A 271 -14.73 0.77 -3.81
N CYS A 272 -14.77 2.06 -3.49
CA CYS A 272 -15.57 3.06 -4.18
C CYS A 272 -14.70 4.24 -4.66
N ALA A 273 -13.53 3.95 -5.27
CA ALA A 273 -12.71 5.00 -5.86
C ALA A 273 -13.44 5.71 -6.99
N HIS A 274 -13.17 7.01 -7.15
CA HIS A 274 -13.70 7.87 -8.21
C HIS A 274 -15.19 8.22 -8.09
N TYR A 275 -15.83 7.86 -6.98
CA TYR A 275 -17.11 8.42 -6.54
C TYR A 275 -16.83 9.61 -5.65
N ALA A 276 -17.55 10.73 -5.80
CA ALA A 276 -17.25 11.93 -5.03
C ALA A 276 -17.32 11.74 -3.51
N GLU A 277 -18.18 10.84 -3.00
CA GLU A 277 -18.24 10.50 -1.57
C GLU A 277 -17.15 9.50 -1.14
N GLY A 278 -16.65 8.69 -2.07
CA GLY A 278 -15.66 7.64 -1.79
C GLY A 278 -14.21 8.12 -1.82
N ASP A 279 -13.94 9.21 -2.56
CA ASP A 279 -12.65 9.90 -2.63
C ASP A 279 -12.44 10.83 -1.42
#